data_AF-A0AAD2WBI1-F1
#
_entry.id   AF-A0AAD2WBI1-F1
#
_cell.length_a   1.000
_cell.length_b   1.000
_cell.length_c   1.000
_cell.angle_alpha   90.00
_cell.angle_beta   90.00
_cell.angle_gamma   90.00
#
_symmetry.space_group_name_H-M   'P 1'
#
loop_
_entity.id
_entity.type
_entity.pdbx_description
1 polymer ?
#
loop_
_entity_poly.entity_id
_entity_poly.type
_entity_poly.pdbx_seq_one_letter_code
_entity_poly.pdbx_strand_id
1 'polypeptide(L)'
;MSEVRHSRVIILGSGPAGYSAAVYAARANLKPLLITGMQAGGQLTTTTEVDNWPGDPHGLTGPALMQRMQEHAERFETEIVFDHINAVDLANKPFTLQGDSGKYTCDALIIATGASARYLGLPSEETFMGKGVSACATCDGFFYRNKPVAVVGGGNTAVEEALYLANIASKVTLVHRRETFRAEKILVDKLNARVAEGKIELKLNATLDEVLGDNMGVTGARLKNNDGSSDEIKVDGVFIAIGHTPNTSLFEGQLTLKDGYLVVNGGREGNATATNVEGVFAAGDVADHVYRQAITSAGAGCMAALDVERYLDGLANASS
;
A
#
# COMPACT_ATOMS: atom_id res chain seq x y z
N MET A 1 -21.19 21.62 20.95
CA MET A 1 -20.06 21.66 19.99
C MET A 1 -19.19 20.47 20.33
N SER A 2 -18.89 19.60 19.36
CA SER A 2 -17.88 18.55 19.60
C SER A 2 -16.57 19.23 20.00
N GLU A 3 -15.92 18.69 21.03
CA GLU A 3 -14.68 19.26 21.56
C GLU A 3 -13.57 19.13 20.51
N VAL A 4 -12.89 20.24 20.20
CA VAL A 4 -11.78 20.24 19.23
C VAL A 4 -10.56 19.68 19.93
N ARG A 5 -10.01 18.60 19.39
CA ARG A 5 -8.89 17.88 19.99
C ARG A 5 -7.57 18.31 19.36
N HIS A 6 -6.67 18.85 20.17
CA HIS A 6 -5.34 19.28 19.69
C HIS A 6 -4.24 18.27 20.06
N SER A 7 -3.28 18.06 19.16
CA SER A 7 -2.03 17.32 19.41
C SER A 7 -0.87 18.00 18.68
N ARG A 8 0.34 17.98 19.26
CA ARG A 8 1.53 18.55 18.59
C ARG A 8 1.81 17.86 17.26
N VAL A 9 1.67 16.54 17.23
CA VAL A 9 1.78 15.73 16.01
C VAL A 9 0.57 14.81 15.87
N ILE A 10 -0.05 14.85 14.69
CA ILE A 10 -1.04 13.87 14.26
C ILE A 10 -0.44 12.99 13.17
N ILE A 11 -0.71 11.69 13.25
CA ILE A 11 -0.33 10.68 12.26
C ILE A 11 -1.61 10.09 11.66
N LEU A 12 -1.77 10.17 10.35
CA LEU A 12 -2.91 9.62 9.64
C LEU A 12 -2.56 8.27 9.03
N GLY A 13 -3.12 7.20 9.58
CA GLY A 13 -2.96 5.85 9.09
C GLY A 13 -2.29 4.93 10.10
N SER A 14 -2.82 3.71 10.20
CA SER A 14 -2.34 2.64 11.09
C SER A 14 -1.61 1.52 10.34
N GLY A 15 -1.03 1.83 9.17
CA GLY A 15 -0.13 0.91 8.48
C GLY A 15 1.27 0.87 9.12
N PRO A 16 2.21 0.10 8.55
CA PRO A 16 3.58 0.03 9.05
C PRO A 16 4.31 1.38 9.05
N ALA A 17 4.00 2.26 8.08
CA ALA A 17 4.52 3.63 8.08
C ALA A 17 4.01 4.45 9.29
N GLY A 18 2.71 4.40 9.57
CA GLY A 18 2.10 5.14 10.67
C GLY A 18 2.55 4.67 12.04
N TYR A 19 2.57 3.35 12.30
CA TYR A 19 3.05 2.83 13.59
C TYR A 19 4.55 3.04 13.79
N SER A 20 5.36 2.89 12.74
CA SER A 20 6.79 3.23 12.83
C SER A 20 6.97 4.71 13.19
N ALA A 21 6.26 5.61 12.50
CA ALA A 21 6.28 7.04 12.82
C ALA A 21 5.85 7.32 14.28
N ALA A 22 4.80 6.65 14.76
CA ALA A 22 4.32 6.80 16.13
C ALA A 22 5.37 6.40 17.18
N VAL A 23 6.01 5.24 17.01
CA VAL A 23 7.06 4.78 17.93
C VAL A 23 8.22 5.78 17.99
N TYR A 24 8.68 6.29 16.85
CA TYR A 24 9.77 7.27 16.83
C TYR A 24 9.35 8.62 17.42
N ALA A 25 8.17 9.14 17.06
CA ALA A 25 7.66 10.41 17.59
C ALA A 25 7.40 10.34 19.11
N ALA A 26 6.89 9.21 19.60
CA ALA A 26 6.67 9.00 21.02
C ALA A 26 7.99 8.98 21.81
N ARG A 27 9.03 8.32 21.26
CA ARG A 27 10.39 8.31 21.86
C ARG A 27 11.07 9.68 21.83
N ALA A 28 10.71 10.53 20.88
CA ALA A 28 11.09 11.95 20.85
C ALA A 28 10.23 12.83 21.78
N ASN A 29 9.40 12.23 22.65
CA ASN A 29 8.54 12.92 23.61
C ASN A 29 7.53 13.89 22.96
N LEU A 30 7.10 13.61 21.72
CA LEU A 30 6.14 14.43 20.99
C LEU A 30 4.68 14.11 21.30
N LYS A 31 4.42 13.06 22.09
CA LYS A 31 3.08 12.57 22.47
C LYS A 31 2.15 12.42 21.25
N PRO A 32 2.49 11.54 20.29
CA PRO A 32 1.77 11.45 19.03
C PRO A 32 0.34 10.94 19.21
N LEU A 33 -0.56 11.51 18.40
CA LEU A 33 -1.92 11.01 18.20
C LEU A 33 -2.00 10.36 16.81
N LEU A 34 -2.26 9.06 16.76
CA LEU A 34 -2.44 8.30 15.53
C LEU A 34 -3.92 8.06 15.28
N ILE A 35 -4.41 8.42 14.09
CA ILE A 35 -5.78 8.16 13.65
C ILE A 35 -5.75 6.96 12.69
N THR A 36 -6.48 5.90 13.02
CA THR A 36 -6.30 4.60 12.35
C THR A 36 -6.75 4.60 10.90
N GLY A 37 -7.81 5.35 10.57
CA GLY A 37 -8.60 5.16 9.37
C GLY A 37 -9.55 3.97 9.48
N MET A 38 -10.30 3.70 8.40
CA MET A 38 -11.28 2.61 8.35
C MET A 38 -10.67 1.21 8.48
N GLN A 39 -9.45 1.01 7.98
CA GLN A 39 -8.76 -0.27 8.00
C GLN A 39 -7.61 -0.20 9.02
N ALA A 40 -7.91 -0.48 10.29
CA ALA A 40 -6.90 -0.59 11.32
C ALA A 40 -5.84 -1.65 10.94
N GLY A 41 -4.56 -1.29 11.04
CA GLY A 41 -3.44 -2.14 10.59
C GLY A 41 -3.11 -2.04 9.10
N GLY A 42 -3.92 -1.36 8.29
CA GLY A 42 -3.68 -1.16 6.86
C GLY A 42 -3.65 -2.46 6.04
N GLN A 43 -3.04 -2.41 4.85
CA GLN A 43 -3.07 -3.49 3.85
C GLN A 43 -2.54 -4.85 4.36
N LEU A 44 -1.61 -4.86 5.31
CA LEU A 44 -1.07 -6.12 5.83
C LEU A 44 -2.13 -6.95 6.57
N THR A 45 -3.23 -6.36 7.05
CA THR A 45 -4.27 -7.16 7.72
C THR A 45 -5.05 -8.06 6.77
N THR A 46 -4.95 -7.84 5.46
CA THR A 46 -5.60 -8.69 4.44
C THR A 46 -4.68 -9.75 3.86
N THR A 47 -3.40 -9.80 4.25
CA THR A 47 -2.49 -10.89 3.86
C THR A 47 -2.38 -11.96 4.95
N THR A 48 -2.17 -13.20 4.55
CA THR A 48 -2.06 -14.35 5.45
C THR A 48 -0.64 -14.54 5.97
N GLU A 49 0.38 -14.57 5.12
CA GLU A 49 1.77 -14.85 5.50
C GLU A 49 2.72 -13.75 4.99
N VAL A 50 3.74 -13.43 5.79
CA VAL A 50 4.72 -12.37 5.52
C VAL A 50 6.13 -12.95 5.70
N ASP A 51 6.76 -13.33 4.59
CA ASP A 51 8.09 -13.95 4.58
C ASP A 51 9.24 -12.95 4.30
N ASN A 52 8.90 -11.68 4.08
CA ASN A 52 9.86 -10.64 3.69
C ASN A 52 10.00 -9.52 4.75
N TRP A 53 9.52 -9.76 5.97
CA TRP A 53 9.79 -8.91 7.12
C TRP A 53 11.08 -9.36 7.83
N PRO A 54 12.18 -8.57 7.77
CA PRO A 54 13.46 -9.02 8.28
C PRO A 54 13.44 -9.20 9.80
N GLY A 55 13.90 -10.36 10.26
CA GLY A 55 13.93 -10.74 11.68
C GLY A 55 12.82 -11.72 12.08
N ASP A 56 11.84 -11.95 11.22
CA ASP A 56 10.76 -12.91 11.43
C ASP A 56 10.78 -13.97 10.31
N PRO A 57 11.56 -15.05 10.47
CA PRO A 57 11.85 -15.98 9.37
C PRO A 57 10.74 -16.99 9.09
N HIS A 58 9.79 -17.21 10.01
CA HIS A 58 8.80 -18.28 9.91
C HIS A 58 7.46 -17.88 10.54
N GLY A 59 6.37 -18.13 9.81
CA GLY A 59 5.00 -18.12 10.36
C GLY A 59 4.48 -16.75 10.78
N LEU A 60 5.13 -15.67 10.35
CA LEU A 60 4.63 -14.33 10.58
C LEU A 60 3.41 -14.09 9.67
N THR A 61 2.31 -13.66 10.26
CA THR A 61 1.14 -13.22 9.51
C THR A 61 1.06 -11.70 9.47
N GLY A 62 0.42 -11.17 8.44
CA GLY A 62 0.20 -9.73 8.33
C GLY A 62 -0.56 -9.14 9.52
N PRO A 63 -1.71 -9.70 9.94
CA PRO A 63 -2.41 -9.29 11.16
C PRO A 63 -1.53 -9.34 12.42
N ALA A 64 -0.73 -10.40 12.62
CA ALA A 64 0.12 -10.51 13.79
C ALA A 64 1.25 -9.46 13.80
N LEU A 65 1.83 -9.14 12.63
CA LEU A 65 2.81 -8.07 12.50
C LEU A 65 2.19 -6.71 12.88
N MET A 66 0.99 -6.42 12.36
CA MET A 66 0.33 -5.14 12.63
C MET A 66 -0.12 -5.01 14.08
N GLN A 67 -0.58 -6.09 14.71
CA GLN A 67 -0.86 -6.13 16.14
C GLN A 67 0.39 -5.83 16.96
N ARG A 68 1.53 -6.46 16.66
CA ARG A 68 2.81 -6.18 17.33
C ARG A 68 3.23 -4.72 17.17
N MET A 69 3.01 -4.12 16.00
CA MET A 69 3.31 -2.71 15.76
C MET A 69 2.39 -1.78 16.56
N GLN A 70 1.10 -2.10 16.66
CA GLN A 70 0.17 -1.37 17.52
C GLN A 70 0.61 -1.42 18.98
N GLU A 71 0.84 -2.62 19.53
CA GLU A 71 1.31 -2.81 20.91
C GLU A 71 2.62 -2.05 21.18
N HIS A 72 3.51 -1.97 20.18
CA HIS A 72 4.75 -1.21 20.28
C HIS A 72 4.52 0.30 20.35
N ALA A 73 3.57 0.84 19.58
CA ALA A 73 3.21 2.25 19.64
C ALA A 73 2.55 2.61 20.99
N GLU A 74 1.60 1.77 21.45
CA GLU A 74 0.91 1.93 22.74
C GLU A 74 1.86 1.82 23.94
N ARG A 75 2.89 0.96 23.85
CA ARG A 75 3.93 0.84 24.88
C ARG A 75 4.66 2.16 25.15
N PHE A 76 4.78 3.03 24.14
CA PHE A 76 5.36 4.36 24.28
C PHE A 76 4.29 5.45 24.45
N GLU A 77 3.08 5.08 24.90
CA GLU A 77 1.98 6.01 25.19
C GLU A 77 1.51 6.79 23.96
N THR A 78 1.69 6.22 22.75
CA THR A 78 1.00 6.75 21.56
C THR A 78 -0.49 6.67 21.80
N GLU A 79 -1.17 7.77 21.58
CA GLU A 79 -2.62 7.74 21.57
C GLU A 79 -3.14 7.24 20.23
N ILE A 80 -3.97 6.20 20.25
CA ILE A 80 -4.59 5.63 19.05
C ILE A 80 -6.08 5.95 19.06
N VAL A 81 -6.55 6.62 18.01
CA VAL A 81 -7.95 7.00 17.83
C VAL A 81 -8.51 6.27 16.62
N PHE A 82 -9.58 5.51 16.86
CA PHE A 82 -10.38 4.90 15.80
C PHE A 82 -11.30 5.95 15.20
N ASP A 83 -10.86 6.59 14.13
CA ASP A 83 -11.64 7.54 13.36
C ASP A 83 -11.19 7.54 11.90
N HIS A 84 -12.02 8.10 11.02
CA HIS A 84 -11.70 8.28 9.61
C HIS A 84 -11.78 9.77 9.28
N ILE A 85 -10.67 10.32 8.78
CA ILE A 85 -10.61 11.72 8.35
C ILE A 85 -11.24 11.86 6.96
N ASN A 86 -12.24 12.72 6.87
CA ASN A 86 -13.02 12.97 5.66
C ASN A 86 -12.76 14.37 5.06
N ALA A 87 -12.14 15.30 5.79
CA ALA A 87 -11.67 16.58 5.27
C ALA A 87 -10.46 17.13 6.05
N VAL A 88 -9.63 17.92 5.38
CA VAL A 88 -8.49 18.63 5.99
C VAL A 88 -8.38 20.06 5.48
N ASP A 89 -7.87 20.96 6.32
CA ASP A 89 -7.40 22.31 5.96
C ASP A 89 -5.94 22.47 6.36
N LEU A 90 -5.07 22.54 5.35
CA LEU A 90 -3.63 22.68 5.48
C LEU A 90 -3.12 24.11 5.17
N ALA A 91 -4.03 25.06 4.89
CA ALA A 91 -3.66 26.43 4.55
C ALA A 91 -3.29 27.26 5.79
N ASN A 92 -3.83 26.91 6.95
CA ASN A 92 -3.64 27.62 8.21
C ASN A 92 -3.01 26.74 9.28
N LYS A 93 -2.22 27.33 10.18
CA LYS A 93 -1.68 26.66 11.37
C LYS A 93 -2.46 27.10 12.63
N PRO A 94 -2.79 26.18 13.57
CA PRO A 94 -2.58 24.73 13.47
C PRO A 94 -3.46 24.12 12.37
N PHE A 95 -2.96 23.07 11.72
CA PHE A 95 -3.70 22.35 10.68
C PHE A 95 -4.98 21.78 11.27
N THR A 96 -6.04 21.70 10.48
CA THR A 96 -7.35 21.20 10.92
C THR A 96 -7.74 19.95 10.16
N LEU A 97 -8.25 18.96 10.88
CA LEU A 97 -8.74 17.70 10.31
C LEU A 97 -10.14 17.41 10.85
N GLN A 98 -11.05 17.03 9.96
CA GLN A 98 -12.41 16.61 10.30
C GLN A 98 -12.51 15.10 10.14
N GLY A 99 -12.83 14.41 11.24
CA GLY A 99 -13.18 13.00 11.25
C GLY A 99 -14.68 12.77 11.35
N ASP A 100 -15.07 11.50 11.34
CA ASP A 100 -16.46 11.09 11.57
C ASP A 100 -16.85 11.27 13.04
N SER A 101 -15.89 11.07 13.94
CA SER A 101 -16.09 11.08 15.40
C SER A 101 -15.66 12.39 16.07
N GLY A 102 -14.87 13.23 15.41
CA GLY A 102 -14.35 14.45 16.03
C GLY A 102 -13.67 15.43 15.08
N LYS A 103 -13.29 16.58 15.61
CA LYS A 103 -12.48 17.58 14.93
C LYS A 103 -11.12 17.66 15.63
N TYR A 104 -10.05 17.62 14.84
CA TYR A 104 -8.68 17.58 15.33
C TYR A 104 -7.87 18.77 14.82
N THR A 105 -6.86 19.18 15.58
CA THR A 105 -5.86 20.15 15.15
C THR A 105 -4.45 19.71 15.49
N CYS A 106 -3.45 20.13 14.68
CA CYS A 106 -2.05 19.82 14.95
C CYS A 106 -1.04 20.86 14.45
N ASP A 107 0.14 20.88 15.07
CA ASP A 107 1.26 21.72 14.67
C ASP A 107 2.07 21.09 13.52
N ALA A 108 2.14 19.76 13.51
CA ALA A 108 2.74 18.94 12.46
C ALA A 108 1.86 17.74 12.11
N LEU A 109 1.88 17.33 10.83
CA LEU A 109 1.08 16.24 10.30
C LEU A 109 1.95 15.23 9.54
N ILE A 110 1.83 13.95 9.89
CA ILE A 110 2.38 12.84 9.09
C ILE A 110 1.22 12.13 8.38
N ILE A 111 1.28 12.11 7.05
CA ILE A 111 0.32 11.42 6.18
C ILE A 111 0.89 10.04 5.83
N ALA A 112 0.26 9.00 6.36
CA ALA A 112 0.61 7.59 6.14
C ALA A 112 -0.64 6.78 5.75
N THR A 113 -1.54 7.38 4.97
CA THR A 113 -2.84 6.82 4.58
C THR A 113 -2.75 5.64 3.60
N GLY A 114 -1.54 5.34 3.12
CA GLY A 114 -1.24 4.21 2.25
C GLY A 114 -1.91 4.30 0.88
N ALA A 115 -2.16 3.13 0.29
CA ALA A 115 -2.88 2.97 -0.95
C ALA A 115 -3.91 1.84 -0.82
N SER A 116 -4.89 1.87 -1.72
CA SER A 116 -5.88 0.80 -1.86
C SER A 116 -5.61 0.08 -3.18
N ALA A 117 -5.37 -1.23 -3.11
CA ALA A 117 -5.34 -2.08 -4.30
C ALA A 117 -6.70 -2.02 -5.00
N ARG A 118 -6.69 -1.94 -6.33
CA ARG A 118 -7.92 -2.04 -7.12
C ARG A 118 -8.23 -3.50 -7.34
N TYR A 119 -9.45 -3.90 -6.96
CA TYR A 119 -10.00 -5.22 -7.22
C TYR A 119 -11.05 -5.13 -8.34
N LEU A 120 -11.37 -6.26 -8.95
CA LEU A 120 -12.38 -6.36 -10.01
C LEU A 120 -13.80 -6.27 -9.43
N GLY A 121 -13.98 -6.61 -8.15
CA GLY A 121 -15.27 -6.63 -7.47
C GLY A 121 -16.08 -7.90 -7.75
N LEU A 122 -15.40 -9.01 -8.06
CA LEU A 122 -16.06 -10.29 -8.29
C LEU A 122 -16.31 -11.00 -6.95
N PRO A 123 -17.49 -11.61 -6.70
CA PRO A 123 -17.72 -12.38 -5.48
C PRO A 123 -16.72 -13.52 -5.26
N SER A 124 -16.27 -14.16 -6.35
CA SER A 124 -15.25 -15.20 -6.30
C SER A 124 -13.85 -14.65 -5.99
N GLU A 125 -13.52 -13.44 -6.47
CA GLU A 125 -12.28 -12.75 -6.11
C GLU A 125 -12.22 -12.50 -4.60
N GLU A 126 -13.29 -11.99 -4.00
CA GLU A 126 -13.40 -11.75 -2.55
C GLU A 126 -13.31 -13.05 -1.74
N THR A 127 -14.00 -14.11 -2.17
CA THR A 127 -14.02 -15.42 -1.51
C THR A 127 -12.62 -16.04 -1.37
N PHE A 128 -11.75 -15.82 -2.36
CA PHE A 128 -10.41 -16.41 -2.44
C PHE A 128 -9.28 -15.46 -2.03
N MET A 129 -9.57 -14.25 -1.54
CA MET A 129 -8.55 -13.33 -1.01
C MET A 129 -7.74 -14.02 0.11
N GLY A 130 -6.41 -14.00 -0.01
CA GLY A 130 -5.51 -14.67 0.94
C GLY A 130 -5.49 -16.20 0.84
N LYS A 131 -6.27 -16.80 -0.08
CA LYS A 131 -6.34 -18.25 -0.37
C LYS A 131 -6.04 -18.57 -1.83
N GLY A 132 -5.25 -17.74 -2.50
CA GLY A 132 -4.96 -17.88 -3.92
C GLY A 132 -5.15 -16.60 -4.72
N VAL A 133 -6.01 -15.68 -4.26
CA VAL A 133 -6.11 -14.34 -4.85
C VAL A 133 -5.24 -13.37 -4.06
N SER A 134 -4.40 -12.62 -4.77
CA SER A 134 -3.48 -11.61 -4.21
C SER A 134 -3.45 -10.36 -5.08
N ALA A 135 -3.08 -9.22 -4.49
CA ALA A 135 -2.80 -7.97 -5.20
C ALA A 135 -1.32 -7.54 -5.10
N CYS A 136 -0.44 -8.41 -4.57
CA CYS A 136 0.98 -8.13 -4.38
C CYS A 136 1.84 -9.35 -4.74
N ALA A 137 2.40 -9.38 -5.95
CA ALA A 137 3.24 -10.50 -6.37
C ALA A 137 4.54 -10.62 -5.56
N THR A 138 5.13 -9.52 -5.13
CA THR A 138 6.38 -9.54 -4.33
C THR A 138 6.16 -10.02 -2.90
N CYS A 139 4.93 -9.90 -2.39
CA CYS A 139 4.52 -10.43 -1.10
C CYS A 139 4.33 -11.95 -1.19
N ASP A 140 3.46 -12.40 -2.10
CA ASP A 140 2.93 -13.78 -2.05
C ASP A 140 3.53 -14.70 -3.12
N GLY A 141 4.29 -14.17 -4.07
CA GLY A 141 4.80 -14.93 -5.21
C GLY A 141 5.67 -16.13 -4.82
N PHE A 142 6.35 -16.06 -3.68
CA PHE A 142 7.17 -17.15 -3.15
C PHE A 142 6.36 -18.44 -2.91
N PHE A 143 5.12 -18.33 -2.42
CA PHE A 143 4.24 -19.47 -2.13
C PHE A 143 3.82 -20.27 -3.38
N TYR A 144 4.03 -19.68 -4.56
CA TYR A 144 3.75 -20.28 -5.87
C TYR A 144 5.00 -20.75 -6.60
N ARG A 145 6.10 -21.00 -5.89
CA ARG A 145 7.31 -21.60 -6.48
C ARG A 145 6.96 -22.91 -7.20
N ASN A 146 7.34 -22.99 -8.47
CA ASN A 146 7.05 -24.11 -9.39
C ASN A 146 5.56 -24.40 -9.62
N LYS A 147 4.65 -23.49 -9.26
CA LYS A 147 3.20 -23.61 -9.52
C LYS A 147 2.76 -22.68 -10.65
N PRO A 148 1.71 -23.02 -11.41
CA PRO A 148 1.14 -22.13 -12.43
C PRO A 148 0.36 -20.99 -11.76
N VAL A 149 0.53 -19.76 -12.25
CA VAL A 149 -0.18 -18.57 -11.72
C VAL A 149 -0.73 -17.72 -12.85
N ALA A 150 -1.78 -16.94 -12.56
CA ALA A 150 -2.30 -15.92 -13.45
C ALA A 150 -1.99 -14.51 -12.93
N VAL A 151 -1.74 -13.56 -13.82
CA VAL A 151 -1.68 -12.12 -13.51
C VAL A 151 -2.74 -11.42 -14.36
N VAL A 152 -3.57 -10.57 -13.75
CA VAL A 152 -4.63 -9.84 -14.45
C VAL A 152 -4.29 -8.35 -14.48
N GLY A 153 -4.08 -7.80 -15.67
CA GLY A 153 -3.78 -6.38 -15.84
C GLY A 153 -3.03 -6.08 -17.13
N GLY A 154 -2.62 -4.84 -17.31
CA GLY A 154 -1.83 -4.48 -18.51
C GLY A 154 -1.12 -3.13 -18.48
N GLY A 155 -0.91 -2.57 -17.29
CA GLY A 155 0.02 -1.46 -17.07
C GLY A 155 1.40 -1.98 -16.61
N ASN A 156 2.28 -1.07 -16.19
CA ASN A 156 3.60 -1.41 -15.66
C ASN A 156 3.52 -2.47 -14.55
N THR A 157 2.66 -2.26 -13.55
CA THR A 157 2.49 -3.21 -12.42
C THR A 157 2.26 -4.64 -12.91
N ALA A 158 1.30 -4.87 -13.79
CA ALA A 158 1.00 -6.22 -14.27
C ALA A 158 2.16 -6.85 -15.03
N VAL A 159 2.87 -6.07 -15.83
CA VAL A 159 4.02 -6.57 -16.60
C VAL A 159 5.22 -6.86 -15.69
N GLU A 160 5.51 -5.99 -14.74
CA GLU A 160 6.57 -6.18 -13.75
C GLU A 160 6.30 -7.38 -12.85
N GLU A 161 5.07 -7.53 -12.36
CA GLU A 161 4.69 -8.69 -11.55
C GLU A 161 4.75 -9.99 -12.34
N ALA A 162 4.31 -10.01 -13.60
CA ALA A 162 4.44 -11.18 -14.46
C ALA A 162 5.93 -11.55 -14.70
N LEU A 163 6.80 -10.56 -14.92
CA LEU A 163 8.24 -10.75 -15.07
C LEU A 163 8.90 -11.25 -13.79
N TYR A 164 8.48 -10.74 -12.63
CA TYR A 164 8.93 -11.18 -11.32
C TYR A 164 8.55 -12.66 -11.09
N LEU A 165 7.26 -12.97 -11.26
CA LEU A 165 6.70 -14.33 -11.06
C LEU A 165 7.28 -15.34 -12.06
N ALA A 166 7.66 -14.92 -13.26
CA ALA A 166 8.30 -15.80 -14.25
C ALA A 166 9.66 -16.37 -13.79
N ASN A 167 10.25 -15.84 -12.72
CA ASN A 167 11.46 -16.38 -12.08
C ASN A 167 11.14 -17.39 -10.96
N ILE A 168 9.88 -17.51 -10.55
CA ILE A 168 9.46 -18.27 -9.36
C ILE A 168 8.47 -19.38 -9.73
N ALA A 169 7.40 -19.00 -10.42
CA ALA A 169 6.34 -19.88 -10.89
C ALA A 169 6.81 -20.84 -11.99
N SER A 170 6.10 -21.95 -12.18
CA SER A 170 6.38 -22.85 -13.32
C SER A 170 5.93 -22.24 -14.65
N LYS A 171 4.83 -21.48 -14.62
CA LYS A 171 4.22 -20.79 -15.77
C LYS A 171 3.45 -19.57 -15.26
N VAL A 172 3.52 -18.46 -15.97
CA VAL A 172 2.69 -17.28 -15.70
C VAL A 172 1.74 -17.03 -16.87
N THR A 173 0.44 -16.95 -16.61
CA THR A 173 -0.56 -16.55 -17.60
C THR A 173 -0.93 -15.08 -17.38
N LEU A 174 -0.46 -14.19 -18.27
CA LEU A 174 -0.79 -12.77 -18.21
C LEU A 174 -2.07 -12.49 -19.01
N VAL A 175 -3.14 -12.15 -18.28
CA VAL A 175 -4.47 -11.89 -18.80
C VAL A 175 -4.67 -10.38 -18.98
N HIS A 176 -5.02 -9.96 -20.19
CA HIS A 176 -5.31 -8.57 -20.50
C HIS A 176 -6.51 -8.39 -21.42
N ARG A 177 -7.38 -7.42 -21.10
CA ARG A 177 -8.60 -7.12 -21.84
C ARG A 177 -8.40 -6.51 -23.24
N ARG A 178 -7.16 -6.22 -23.63
CA ARG A 178 -6.80 -5.64 -24.93
C ARG A 178 -5.65 -6.41 -25.56
N GLU A 179 -5.36 -6.10 -26.82
CA GLU A 179 -4.23 -6.64 -27.57
C GLU A 179 -2.88 -6.00 -27.21
N THR A 180 -2.92 -4.82 -26.59
CA THR A 180 -1.70 -4.04 -26.32
C THR A 180 -1.62 -3.63 -24.87
N PHE A 181 -0.42 -3.69 -24.33
CA PHE A 181 -0.09 -3.23 -22.99
C PHE A 181 0.16 -1.72 -22.98
N ARG A 182 -0.20 -1.07 -21.88
CA ARG A 182 0.17 0.33 -21.59
C ARG A 182 1.47 0.46 -20.82
N ALA A 183 2.19 -0.66 -20.63
CA ALA A 183 3.47 -0.65 -19.97
C ALA A 183 4.56 0.01 -20.82
N GLU A 184 5.66 0.43 -20.19
CA GLU A 184 6.82 0.97 -20.89
C GLU A 184 7.36 -0.02 -21.94
N LYS A 185 7.81 0.51 -23.08
CA LYS A 185 8.29 -0.31 -24.21
C LYS A 185 9.36 -1.32 -23.79
N ILE A 186 10.30 -0.90 -22.94
CA ILE A 186 11.36 -1.77 -22.42
C ILE A 186 10.83 -2.94 -21.58
N LEU A 187 9.74 -2.74 -20.84
CA LEU A 187 9.10 -3.81 -20.07
C LEU A 187 8.35 -4.76 -21.00
N VAL A 188 7.69 -4.24 -22.04
CA VAL A 188 7.05 -5.05 -23.08
C VAL A 188 8.08 -5.89 -23.85
N ASP A 189 9.27 -5.35 -24.14
CA ASP A 189 10.35 -6.10 -24.79
C ASP A 189 10.82 -7.27 -23.91
N LYS A 190 11.04 -7.02 -22.60
CA LYS A 190 11.38 -8.07 -21.62
C LYS A 190 10.26 -9.12 -21.49
N LEU A 191 9.01 -8.69 -21.48
CA LEU A 191 7.83 -9.56 -21.44
C LEU A 191 7.83 -10.50 -22.65
N ASN A 192 8.00 -9.95 -23.86
CA ASN A 192 8.02 -10.73 -25.09
C ASN A 192 9.17 -11.75 -25.13
N ALA A 193 10.33 -11.42 -24.56
CA ALA A 193 11.42 -12.38 -24.40
C ALA A 193 11.00 -13.58 -23.52
N ARG A 194 10.35 -13.34 -22.38
CA ARG A 194 9.83 -14.41 -21.50
C ARG A 194 8.67 -15.20 -22.12
N VAL A 195 7.91 -14.58 -23.03
CA VAL A 195 6.90 -15.27 -23.84
C VAL A 195 7.56 -16.22 -24.84
N ALA A 196 8.62 -15.79 -25.52
CA ALA A 196 9.38 -16.63 -26.46
C ALA A 196 10.06 -17.82 -25.75
N GLU A 197 10.48 -17.66 -24.50
CA GLU A 197 10.99 -18.75 -23.65
C GLU A 197 9.88 -19.72 -23.18
N GLY A 198 8.61 -19.38 -23.39
CA GLY A 198 7.47 -20.16 -22.92
C GLY A 198 7.19 -20.03 -21.43
N LYS A 199 7.90 -19.16 -20.70
CA LYS A 199 7.70 -18.89 -19.27
C LYS A 199 6.42 -18.10 -19.00
N ILE A 200 6.08 -17.18 -19.90
CA ILE A 200 4.85 -16.40 -19.86
C ILE A 200 3.95 -16.79 -21.03
N GLU A 201 2.66 -16.97 -20.77
CA GLU A 201 1.61 -17.10 -21.77
C GLU A 201 0.72 -15.86 -21.74
N LEU A 202 0.41 -15.30 -22.90
CA LEU A 202 -0.47 -14.13 -23.00
C LEU A 202 -1.90 -14.57 -23.32
N LYS A 203 -2.85 -14.13 -22.51
CA LYS A 203 -4.29 -14.20 -22.79
C LYS A 203 -4.81 -12.78 -23.02
N LEU A 204 -4.65 -12.31 -24.25
CA LEU A 204 -5.08 -10.99 -24.69
C LEU A 204 -6.57 -11.01 -25.07
N ASN A 205 -7.20 -9.84 -25.14
CA ASN A 205 -8.64 -9.70 -25.40
C ASN A 205 -9.52 -10.55 -24.46
N ALA A 206 -9.06 -10.72 -23.22
CA ALA A 206 -9.72 -11.54 -22.21
C ALA A 206 -9.85 -10.80 -20.87
N THR A 207 -10.94 -11.04 -20.17
CA THR A 207 -11.18 -10.57 -18.79
C THR A 207 -11.36 -11.75 -17.86
N LEU A 208 -10.93 -11.61 -16.61
CA LEU A 208 -11.28 -12.57 -15.57
C LEU A 208 -12.80 -12.52 -15.34
N ASP A 209 -13.46 -13.66 -15.46
CA ASP A 209 -14.90 -13.83 -15.28
C ASP A 209 -15.21 -14.43 -13.90
N GLU A 210 -14.44 -15.45 -13.50
CA GLU A 210 -14.62 -16.12 -12.21
C GLU A 210 -13.28 -16.70 -11.71
N VAL A 211 -13.01 -16.59 -10.41
CA VAL A 211 -11.94 -17.35 -9.75
C VAL A 211 -12.50 -18.69 -9.30
N LEU A 212 -11.85 -19.79 -9.71
CA LEU A 212 -12.29 -21.15 -9.41
C LEU A 212 -11.42 -21.74 -8.29
N GLY A 213 -12.03 -22.50 -7.39
CA GLY A 213 -11.30 -23.09 -6.28
C GLY A 213 -12.16 -24.00 -5.42
N ASP A 214 -11.55 -24.53 -4.37
CA ASP A 214 -12.21 -25.34 -3.35
C ASP A 214 -11.96 -24.74 -1.95
N ASN A 215 -12.27 -25.48 -0.88
CA ASN A 215 -12.10 -24.98 0.49
C ASN A 215 -10.64 -24.65 0.86
N MET A 216 -9.66 -25.24 0.15
CA MET A 216 -8.24 -25.05 0.38
C MET A 216 -7.67 -23.84 -0.37
N GLY A 217 -8.31 -23.42 -1.47
CA GLY A 217 -7.92 -22.23 -2.21
C GLY A 217 -8.21 -22.30 -3.70
N VAL A 218 -7.57 -21.41 -4.44
CA VAL A 218 -7.69 -21.31 -5.91
C VAL A 218 -7.13 -22.56 -6.60
N THR A 219 -7.87 -23.07 -7.59
CA THR A 219 -7.46 -24.19 -8.46
C THR A 219 -7.55 -23.84 -9.95
N GLY A 220 -8.13 -22.68 -10.28
CA GLY A 220 -8.20 -22.18 -11.64
C GLY A 220 -8.84 -20.80 -11.75
N ALA A 221 -9.02 -20.36 -12.99
CA ALA A 221 -9.73 -19.15 -13.32
C ALA A 221 -10.49 -19.33 -14.63
N ARG A 222 -11.72 -18.80 -14.70
CA ARG A 222 -12.46 -18.67 -15.95
C ARG A 222 -12.22 -17.29 -16.54
N LEU A 223 -11.81 -17.28 -17.80
CA LEU A 223 -11.62 -16.08 -18.60
C LEU A 223 -12.76 -15.95 -19.60
N LYS A 224 -13.24 -14.73 -19.79
CA LYS A 224 -14.18 -14.36 -20.83
C LYS A 224 -13.46 -13.60 -21.93
N ASN A 225 -13.50 -14.15 -23.13
CA ASN A 225 -12.90 -13.54 -24.31
C ASN A 225 -13.85 -12.48 -24.90
N ASN A 226 -13.31 -11.49 -25.60
CA ASN A 226 -14.09 -10.41 -26.21
C ASN A 226 -15.06 -10.90 -27.30
N ASP A 227 -14.82 -12.09 -27.87
CA ASP A 227 -15.73 -12.75 -28.82
C ASP A 227 -16.93 -13.46 -28.14
N GLY A 228 -16.99 -13.41 -26.81
CA GLY A 228 -18.03 -14.02 -26.00
C GLY A 228 -17.76 -15.47 -25.60
N SER A 229 -16.67 -16.09 -26.08
CA SER A 229 -16.24 -17.41 -25.63
C SER A 229 -15.65 -17.36 -24.21
N SER A 230 -15.50 -18.52 -23.59
CA SER A 230 -14.90 -18.63 -22.26
C SER A 230 -13.88 -19.76 -22.21
N ASP A 231 -12.77 -19.50 -21.55
CA ASP A 231 -11.67 -20.44 -21.35
C ASP A 231 -11.47 -20.65 -19.85
N GLU A 232 -11.23 -21.89 -19.42
CA GLU A 232 -10.77 -22.16 -18.06
C GLU A 232 -9.28 -22.47 -18.07
N ILE A 233 -8.54 -21.81 -17.18
CA ILE A 233 -7.11 -22.03 -16.97
C ILE A 233 -6.87 -22.66 -15.60
N LYS A 234 -5.97 -23.65 -15.54
CA LYS A 234 -5.52 -24.23 -14.28
C LYS A 234 -4.38 -23.40 -13.72
N VAL A 235 -4.61 -22.79 -12.56
CA VAL A 235 -3.65 -21.95 -11.84
C VAL A 235 -3.88 -22.15 -10.35
N ASP A 236 -2.80 -22.11 -9.58
CA ASP A 236 -2.87 -22.22 -8.12
C ASP A 236 -3.01 -20.83 -7.46
N GLY A 237 -2.74 -19.75 -8.21
CA GLY A 237 -2.91 -18.37 -7.73
C GLY A 237 -3.24 -17.37 -8.83
N VAL A 238 -3.97 -16.31 -8.48
CA VAL A 238 -4.41 -15.22 -9.35
C VAL A 238 -3.99 -13.89 -8.72
N PHE A 239 -3.11 -13.17 -9.42
CA PHE A 239 -2.61 -11.86 -9.00
C PHE A 239 -3.35 -10.74 -9.74
N ILE A 240 -4.06 -9.89 -8.99
CA ILE A 240 -4.86 -8.79 -9.51
C ILE A 240 -3.99 -7.52 -9.56
N ALA A 241 -3.48 -7.23 -10.75
CA ALA A 241 -2.53 -6.15 -11.00
C ALA A 241 -3.15 -5.01 -11.84
N ILE A 242 -4.39 -4.63 -11.51
CA ILE A 242 -5.14 -3.59 -12.25
C ILE A 242 -4.91 -2.16 -11.72
N GLY A 243 -3.92 -2.01 -10.82
CA GLY A 243 -3.44 -0.74 -10.29
C GLY A 243 -3.68 -0.59 -8.79
N HIS A 244 -3.01 0.39 -8.19
CA HIS A 244 -3.29 0.86 -6.83
C HIS A 244 -3.74 2.31 -6.93
N THR A 245 -4.62 2.73 -6.02
CA THR A 245 -4.99 4.13 -5.84
C THR A 245 -4.41 4.59 -4.50
N PRO A 246 -3.41 5.49 -4.47
CA PRO A 246 -2.97 6.10 -3.21
C PRO A 246 -4.14 6.85 -2.55
N ASN A 247 -4.24 6.77 -1.23
CA ASN A 247 -5.38 7.33 -0.49
C ASN A 247 -5.16 8.84 -0.23
N THR A 248 -5.24 9.63 -1.29
CA THR A 248 -4.83 11.04 -1.33
C THR A 248 -5.92 12.05 -1.70
N SER A 249 -7.14 11.59 -1.96
CA SER A 249 -8.27 12.45 -2.38
C SER A 249 -8.50 13.64 -1.43
N LEU A 250 -8.30 13.44 -0.13
CA LEU A 250 -8.41 14.48 0.91
C LEU A 250 -7.43 15.65 0.72
N PHE A 251 -6.32 15.43 0.02
CA PHE A 251 -5.23 16.38 -0.12
C PHE A 251 -5.18 17.04 -1.50
N GLU A 252 -6.11 16.70 -2.39
CA GLU A 252 -6.22 17.32 -3.72
C GLU A 252 -6.39 18.84 -3.59
N GLY A 253 -5.62 19.58 -4.38
CA GLY A 253 -5.60 21.05 -4.34
C GLY A 253 -4.86 21.67 -3.15
N GLN A 254 -4.42 20.87 -2.17
CA GLN A 254 -3.66 21.33 -1.00
C GLN A 254 -2.19 20.89 -1.05
N LEU A 255 -1.96 19.64 -1.46
CA LEU A 255 -0.62 19.06 -1.62
C LEU A 255 -0.32 18.75 -3.09
N THR A 256 0.96 18.75 -3.44
CA THR A 256 1.43 18.41 -4.77
C THR A 256 1.31 16.90 -4.98
N LEU A 257 0.55 16.51 -5.98
CA LEU A 257 0.37 15.12 -6.38
C LEU A 257 1.01 14.85 -7.74
N LYS A 258 1.61 13.68 -7.89
CA LYS A 258 2.05 13.14 -9.19
C LYS A 258 1.47 11.74 -9.34
N ASP A 259 0.64 11.55 -10.37
CA ASP A 259 -0.06 10.29 -10.63
C ASP A 259 -0.88 9.80 -9.42
N GLY A 260 -1.40 10.74 -8.63
CA GLY A 260 -2.14 10.50 -7.39
C GLY A 260 -1.28 10.38 -6.13
N TYR A 261 0.04 10.17 -6.24
CA TYR A 261 0.92 10.03 -5.08
C TYR A 261 1.40 11.39 -4.55
N LEU A 262 1.56 11.50 -3.24
CA LEU A 262 2.11 12.69 -2.61
C LEU A 262 3.58 12.87 -2.99
N VAL A 263 3.92 14.06 -3.50
CA VAL A 263 5.30 14.42 -3.80
C VAL A 263 5.99 14.86 -2.51
N VAL A 264 7.12 14.19 -2.22
CA VAL A 264 8.02 14.55 -1.12
C VAL A 264 9.37 15.00 -1.66
N ASN A 265 10.14 15.72 -0.85
CA ASN A 265 11.46 16.25 -1.22
C ASN A 265 12.45 15.17 -1.71
N GLY A 266 12.45 13.99 -1.07
CA GLY A 266 13.45 12.96 -1.30
C GLY A 266 14.87 13.45 -0.99
N GLY A 267 15.86 12.97 -1.77
CA GLY A 267 17.25 13.40 -1.62
C GLY A 267 18.00 12.75 -0.45
N ARG A 268 19.16 13.31 -0.09
CA ARG A 268 20.09 12.76 0.92
C ARG A 268 20.47 13.75 2.02
N GLU A 269 19.92 14.96 1.98
CA GLU A 269 20.29 16.08 2.87
C GLU A 269 19.36 16.22 4.09
N GLY A 270 18.48 15.24 4.33
CA GLY A 270 17.44 15.29 5.35
C GLY A 270 16.16 16.00 4.88
N ASN A 271 15.13 16.01 5.72
CA ASN A 271 13.80 16.56 5.37
C ASN A 271 13.19 15.89 4.13
N ALA A 272 13.48 14.61 3.94
CA ALA A 272 13.20 13.87 2.72
C ALA A 272 11.71 13.52 2.57
N THR A 273 10.97 13.43 3.68
CA THR A 273 9.55 13.11 3.68
C THR A 273 8.66 14.35 3.66
N ALA A 274 9.23 15.55 3.67
CA ALA A 274 8.46 16.79 3.65
C ALA A 274 7.75 16.97 2.31
N THR A 275 6.51 17.47 2.39
CA THR A 275 5.69 17.85 1.23
C THR A 275 5.92 19.32 0.86
N ASN A 276 5.12 19.84 -0.09
CA ASN A 276 5.15 21.27 -0.44
C ASN A 276 4.56 22.19 0.65
N VAL A 277 3.93 21.65 1.70
CA VAL A 277 3.42 22.43 2.85
C VAL A 277 4.33 22.17 4.05
N GLU A 278 4.94 23.23 4.57
CA GLU A 278 5.85 23.16 5.70
C GLU A 278 5.14 22.67 6.98
N GLY A 279 5.67 21.61 7.60
CA GLY A 279 5.07 20.93 8.74
C GLY A 279 4.17 19.75 8.36
N VAL A 280 4.02 19.47 7.06
CA VAL A 280 3.30 18.29 6.55
C VAL A 280 4.28 17.34 5.86
N PHE A 281 4.27 16.09 6.29
CA PHE A 281 5.16 15.03 5.85
C PHE A 281 4.35 13.84 5.33
N ALA A 282 4.91 13.05 4.42
CA ALA A 282 4.24 11.86 3.88
C ALA A 282 5.17 10.64 3.90
N ALA A 283 4.62 9.47 4.26
CA ALA A 283 5.39 8.23 4.41
C ALA A 283 4.62 6.98 3.96
N GLY A 284 5.36 6.01 3.43
CA GLY A 284 4.83 4.75 2.91
C GLY A 284 4.19 4.88 1.54
N ASP A 285 3.33 3.92 1.19
CA ASP A 285 2.75 3.77 -0.15
C ASP A 285 2.03 5.03 -0.68
N VAL A 286 1.60 5.94 0.19
CA VAL A 286 0.96 7.21 -0.23
C VAL A 286 1.93 8.13 -1.01
N ALA A 287 3.24 7.97 -0.78
CA ALA A 287 4.32 8.73 -1.41
C ALA A 287 5.31 7.84 -2.21
N ASP A 288 5.16 6.51 -2.13
CA ASP A 288 6.01 5.54 -2.83
C ASP A 288 5.20 4.72 -3.86
N HIS A 289 5.39 5.03 -5.14
CA HIS A 289 4.77 4.28 -6.24
C HIS A 289 5.67 3.14 -6.76
N VAL A 290 6.89 3.02 -6.26
CA VAL A 290 7.92 2.11 -6.79
C VAL A 290 7.99 0.84 -5.94
N TYR A 291 8.31 0.95 -4.65
CA TYR A 291 8.65 -0.23 -3.84
C TYR A 291 7.44 -0.85 -3.16
N ARG A 292 6.64 -0.05 -2.44
CA ARG A 292 5.37 -0.47 -1.83
C ARG A 292 5.48 -1.74 -0.97
N GLN A 293 6.50 -1.79 -0.11
CA GLN A 293 6.72 -2.91 0.82
C GLN A 293 6.52 -2.45 2.27
N ALA A 294 6.13 -3.39 3.14
CA ALA A 294 5.98 -3.11 4.56
C ALA A 294 7.26 -2.52 5.18
N ILE A 295 8.42 -3.08 4.83
CA ILE A 295 9.72 -2.63 5.35
C ILE A 295 10.14 -1.27 4.81
N THR A 296 9.86 -0.95 3.54
CA THR A 296 10.16 0.38 2.99
C THR A 296 9.23 1.43 3.59
N SER A 297 7.94 1.10 3.74
CA SER A 297 6.96 1.92 4.44
C SER A 297 7.35 2.19 5.90
N ALA A 298 7.78 1.17 6.65
CA ALA A 298 8.25 1.34 8.02
C ALA A 298 9.50 2.25 8.10
N GLY A 299 10.43 2.12 7.15
CA GLY A 299 11.58 3.01 7.04
C GLY A 299 11.20 4.46 6.77
N ALA A 300 10.29 4.69 5.81
CA ALA A 300 9.78 6.03 5.52
C ALA A 300 9.02 6.64 6.71
N GLY A 301 8.26 5.83 7.47
CA GLY A 301 7.59 6.25 8.70
C GLY A 301 8.57 6.74 9.78
N CYS A 302 9.67 6.01 9.97
CA CYS A 302 10.77 6.43 10.83
C CYS A 302 11.35 7.79 10.39
N MET A 303 11.61 7.96 9.09
CA MET A 303 12.14 9.22 8.55
C MET A 303 11.18 10.38 8.82
N ALA A 304 9.88 10.19 8.58
CA ALA A 304 8.89 11.23 8.80
C ALA A 304 8.78 11.70 10.26
N ALA A 305 8.89 10.79 11.23
CA ALA A 305 8.92 11.17 12.64
C ALA A 305 10.16 12.01 13.00
N LEU A 306 11.34 11.66 12.47
CA LEU A 306 12.57 12.41 12.70
C LEU A 306 12.56 13.79 12.00
N ASP A 307 11.96 13.87 10.82
CA ASP A 307 11.78 15.14 10.12
C ASP A 307 10.77 16.05 10.87
N VAL A 308 9.69 15.48 11.44
CA VAL A 308 8.76 16.21 12.33
C VAL A 308 9.45 16.73 13.59
N GLU A 309 10.24 15.90 14.27
CA GLU A 309 10.99 16.29 15.48
C GLU A 309 11.83 17.54 15.20
N ARG A 310 12.64 17.51 14.15
CA ARG A 310 13.49 18.65 13.73
C ARG A 310 12.68 19.90 13.41
N TYR A 311 11.55 19.74 12.73
CA TYR A 311 10.67 20.86 12.40
C TYR A 311 10.08 21.50 13.67
N LEU A 312 9.57 20.69 14.61
CA LEU A 312 8.98 21.19 15.85
C LEU A 312 10.03 21.83 16.78
N ASP A 313 11.26 21.30 16.82
CA ASP A 313 12.38 21.91 17.56
C ASP A 313 12.79 23.25 16.95
N GLY A 314 12.77 23.35 15.61
CA GLY A 314 13.01 24.60 14.89
C GLY A 314 12.01 25.70 15.27
N LEU A 315 10.72 25.34 15.41
CA LEU A 315 9.69 26.28 15.87
C LEU A 315 9.92 26.75 17.31
N ALA A 316 10.32 25.85 18.21
CA ALA A 316 10.58 26.20 19.59
C ALA A 316 11.74 27.22 19.71
N ASN A 317 12.82 27.00 18.97
CA ASN A 317 13.99 27.89 18.97
C ASN A 317 13.73 29.25 18.30
N ALA A 318 12.78 29.35 17.37
CA ALA A 318 12.38 30.61 16.76
C ALA A 318 11.46 31.46 17.67
N SER A 319 10.83 30.83 18.66
CA SER A 319 9.91 31.46 19.62
C SER A 319 10.56 31.89 20.94
N SER A 320 11.81 31.50 21.17
CA SER A 320 12.65 31.86 22.33
C SER A 320 13.61 32.99 22.03
#